data_AF-A0AAE2HYT2-F1
#
_entry.id   AF-A0AAE2HYT2-F1
#
_cell.length_a   1.000
_cell.length_b   1.000
_cell.length_c   1.000
_cell.angle_alpha   90.00
_cell.angle_beta   90.00
_cell.angle_gamma   90.00
#
_symmetry.space_group_name_H-M   'P 1'
#
loop_
_entity.id
_entity.type
_entity.pdbx_description
1 polymer ?
#
loop_
_entity_poly.entity_id
_entity_poly.type
_entity_poly.pdbx_seq_one_letter_code
_entity_poly.pdbx_strand_id
1 'polypeptide(L)' 'MSTAEERTAHAMAEIEAARQGHRVPNLWGANLRYADLRDADLRGANLRDANLRGAYLRGA' A
#
# COMPACT_ATOMS: atom_id res chain seq x y z
N MET A 1 -15.84 -8.19 11.39
CA MET A 1 -14.86 -7.69 10.42
C MET A 1 -13.97 -8.86 10.03
N SER A 2 -13.69 -9.04 8.75
CA SER A 2 -12.85 -10.15 8.28
C SER A 2 -11.37 -9.75 8.32
N THR A 3 -10.46 -10.71 8.48
CA THR A 3 -9.00 -10.47 8.50
C THR A 3 -8.48 -9.80 7.22
N ALA A 4 -9.24 -9.85 6.13
CA ALA A 4 -8.93 -9.15 4.87
C ALA A 4 -9.16 -7.62 4.96
N GLU A 5 -10.15 -7.17 5.73
CA GLU A 5 -10.46 -5.74 5.93
C GLU A 5 -9.41 -5.08 6.82
N GLU A 6 -8.98 -5.74 7.90
CA GLU A 6 -7.91 -5.27 8.79
C GLU A 6 -6.57 -5.12 8.04
N ARG A 7 -6.22 -6.10 7.18
CA ARG A 7 -5.01 -6.04 6.35
C ARG A 7 -5.03 -4.87 5.38
N THR A 8 -6.17 -4.57 4.79
CA THR A 8 -6.32 -3.46 3.85
C THR A 8 -6.24 -2.11 4.56
N ALA A 9 -6.90 -1.98 5.72
CA ALA A 9 -6.82 -0.77 6.54
C ALA A 9 -5.38 -0.49 7.02
N HIS A 10 -4.66 -1.53 7.43
CA HIS A 10 -3.25 -1.42 7.81
C HIS A 10 -2.37 -1.01 6.63
N ALA A 11 -2.58 -1.60 5.45
CA ALA A 11 -1.85 -1.23 4.24
C ALA A 11 -2.01 0.25 3.87
N MET A 12 -3.22 0.81 4.02
CA MET A 12 -3.45 2.24 3.76
C MET A 12 -2.71 3.15 4.75
N ALA A 13 -2.60 2.75 6.02
CA ALA A 13 -1.81 3.48 7.01
C ALA A 13 -0.31 3.43 6.69
N GLU A 14 0.20 2.30 6.20
CA GLU A 14 1.59 2.17 5.74
C GLU A 14 1.85 3.04 4.50
N ILE A 15 0.91 3.12 3.56
CA ILE A 15 1.00 4.00 2.38
C ILE A 15 1.06 5.48 2.79
N GLU A 16 0.27 5.89 3.77
CA GLU A 16 0.31 7.25 4.28
C GLU A 16 1.64 7.56 4.98
N ALA A 17 2.17 6.61 5.75
CA ALA A 17 3.51 6.74 6.34
C ALA A 17 4.62 6.80 5.28
N ALA A 18 4.44 6.12 4.15
CA ALA A 18 5.37 6.12 3.02
C ALA A 18 5.50 7.52 2.38
N ARG A 19 4.42 8.31 2.36
CA ARG A 19 4.44 9.72 1.88
C ARG A 19 5.31 10.62 2.77
N GLN A 20 5.45 10.27 4.04
CA GLN A 20 6.23 11.03 5.02
C GLN A 20 7.67 10.50 5.17
N GLY A 21 8.10 9.55 4.33
CA GLY A 21 9.45 8.97 4.34
C GLY A 21 9.80 8.21 5.62
N HIS A 22 8.80 7.78 6.39
CA HIS A 22 9.02 7.34 7.78
C HIS A 22 9.44 5.88 7.93
N ARG A 23 9.19 5.03 6.93
CA ARG A 23 9.59 3.61 6.91
C ARG A 23 9.24 2.94 5.59
N VAL A 24 9.83 1.78 5.35
CA VAL A 24 9.52 0.92 4.20
C VAL A 24 8.16 0.22 4.42
N PRO A 25 7.17 0.42 3.55
CA PRO A 25 5.85 -0.19 3.70
C PRO A 25 5.85 -1.71 3.55
N ASN A 26 5.13 -2.42 4.40
CA ASN A 26 4.80 -3.83 4.19
C ASN A 26 3.34 -3.98 3.77
N LEU A 27 3.13 -4.22 2.47
CA LEU A 27 1.82 -4.29 1.84
C LEU A 27 1.52 -5.73 1.36
N TRP A 28 2.12 -6.73 2.01
CA TRP A 28 1.97 -8.14 1.63
C TRP A 28 0.50 -8.58 1.68
N GLY A 29 0.01 -9.11 0.56
CA GLY A 29 -1.37 -9.58 0.41
C GLY A 29 -2.43 -8.46 0.49
N ALA A 30 -2.04 -7.19 0.42
CA ALA A 30 -2.97 -6.08 0.53
C ALA A 30 -3.86 -5.96 -0.72
N ASN A 31 -5.15 -5.69 -0.53
CA ASN A 31 -6.04 -5.36 -1.63
C ASN A 31 -5.99 -3.86 -1.91
N LEU A 32 -5.13 -3.44 -2.84
CA LEU A 32 -4.90 -2.06 -3.23
C LEU A 32 -5.56 -1.74 -4.59
N ARG A 33 -6.62 -2.47 -4.94
CA ARG A 33 -7.32 -2.31 -6.21
C ARG A 33 -7.91 -0.89 -6.27
N TYR A 34 -7.55 -0.16 -7.33
CA TYR A 34 -7.88 1.27 -7.51
C TYR A 34 -7.39 2.20 -6.40
N ALA A 35 -6.43 1.76 -5.57
CA ALA A 35 -5.85 2.61 -4.53
C ALA A 35 -5.05 3.76 -5.14
N ASP A 36 -5.09 4.91 -4.48
CA ASP A 36 -4.26 6.06 -4.82
C ASP A 36 -2.92 5.96 -4.07
N LEU A 37 -1.90 5.52 -4.80
CA LEU A 37 -0.55 5.34 -4.29
C LEU A 37 0.38 6.47 -4.77
N ARG A 38 -0.17 7.52 -5.39
CA ARG A 38 0.63 8.65 -5.88
C ARG A 38 1.38 9.29 -4.72
N ASP A 39 2.62 9.69 -5.03
CA ASP A 39 3.57 10.35 -4.14
C ASP A 39 3.96 9.53 -2.88
N ALA A 40 3.58 8.26 -2.80
CA ALA A 40 4.01 7.37 -1.74
C ALA A 40 5.40 6.82 -2.05
N ASP A 41 6.36 6.92 -1.11
CA ASP A 41 7.68 6.31 -1.30
C ASP A 41 7.59 4.79 -1.10
N LEU A 42 7.32 4.05 -2.19
CA LEU A 42 7.24 2.60 -2.16
C LEU A 42 8.60 1.92 -2.40
N ARG A 43 9.71 2.66 -2.35
CA ARG A 43 11.05 2.07 -2.54
C ARG A 43 11.34 1.04 -1.45
N GLY A 44 11.53 -0.21 -1.88
CA GLY A 44 11.75 -1.35 -0.99
C GLY A 44 10.49 -1.95 -0.38
N ALA A 45 9.29 -1.44 -0.69
CA ALA A 45 8.05 -1.95 -0.13
C ALA A 45 7.82 -3.42 -0.47
N ASN A 46 7.31 -4.20 0.50
CA ASN A 46 6.91 -5.58 0.23
C ASN A 46 5.51 -5.62 -0.38
N LEU A 47 5.43 -5.76 -1.70
CA LEU A 47 4.20 -5.85 -2.48
C LEU A 47 3.81 -7.29 -2.85
N ARG A 48 4.44 -8.30 -2.25
CA ARG A 48 4.15 -9.70 -2.58
C ARG A 48 2.66 -9.99 -2.35
N ASP A 49 2.02 -10.70 -3.28
CA ASP A 49 0.58 -11.02 -3.25
C ASP A 49 -0.38 -9.81 -3.18
N ALA A 50 0.11 -8.57 -3.33
CA ALA A 50 -0.73 -7.37 -3.32
C ALA A 50 -1.53 -7.25 -4.62
N ASN A 51 -2.82 -6.93 -4.50
CA ASN A 51 -3.67 -6.65 -5.65
C ASN A 51 -3.59 -5.16 -6.02
N LEU A 52 -2.76 -4.83 -7.01
CA LEU A 52 -2.58 -3.45 -7.51
C LEU A 52 -3.44 -3.13 -8.75
N ARG A 53 -4.45 -3.95 -9.08
CA ARG A 53 -5.24 -3.75 -10.30
C ARG A 53 -5.87 -2.36 -10.33
N GLY A 54 -5.49 -1.55 -11.31
CA GLY A 54 -6.01 -0.19 -11.48
C GLY A 54 -5.53 0.81 -10.43
N ALA A 55 -4.52 0.48 -9.62
CA ALA A 55 -3.93 1.43 -8.67
C ALA A 55 -3.23 2.58 -9.42
N TYR A 56 -3.29 3.77 -8.82
CA TYR A 56 -2.63 4.96 -9.36
C TYR A 56 -1.21 5.07 -8.78
N LEU A 57 -0.20 4.70 -9.58
CA LEU A 57 1.22 4.61 -9.17
C LEU A 57 2.10 5.75 -9.69
N ARG A 58 1.51 6.83 -10.23
CA ARG A 58 2.31 7.94 -10.78
C ARG A 58 3.11 8.58 -9.63
N GLY A 59 4.44 8.48 -9.70
CA GLY A 59 5.35 9.04 -8.69
C GLY A 59 5.55 8.16 -7.44
N ALA A 60 5.06 6.91 -7.46
CA ALA A 60 5.25 5.92 -6.41
C ALA A 60 6.56 5.12 -6.55
#